data_AF-A0A1S3Z984-F1
#
_entry.id   AF-A0A1S3Z984-F1
#
_cell.length_a   1.000
_cell.length_b   1.000
_cell.length_c   1.000
_cell.angle_alpha   90.00
_cell.angle_beta   90.00
_cell.angle_gamma   90.00
#
_symmetry.space_group_name_H-M   'P 1'
#
loop_
_entity.id
_entity.type
_entity.pdbx_description
1 polymer ?
#
loop_
_entity_poly.entity_id
_entity_poly.type
_entity_poly.pdbx_seq_one_letter_code
_entity_poly.pdbx_strand_id
1 'polypeptide(L)'
;MDAEQRRNIVCLQKRECSCKRFQVDEIPCPHAMAILDYTHIEAPKYCSAYYTNQYFKKTYEVPVNPLPYETTWDLPTEVLDNVVLPPIVKGKSERPTKSRRKGLYEYLYTETVTCGLCGKQGHNRRTCRNDQDN
;
A
#
# COMPACT_ATOMS: atom_id res chain seq x y z
N MET A 1 -27.91 -4.90 12.86
CA MET A 1 -27.48 -4.19 11.64
C MET A 1 -27.44 -5.25 10.55
N ASP A 2 -28.54 -5.40 9.83
CA ASP A 2 -28.67 -6.43 8.81
C ASP A 2 -27.78 -6.03 7.64
N ALA A 3 -26.69 -6.78 7.45
CA ALA A 3 -25.85 -6.64 6.29
C ALA A 3 -26.67 -7.07 5.07
N GLU A 4 -27.17 -6.08 4.34
CA GLU A 4 -27.92 -6.30 3.12
C GLU A 4 -27.08 -7.14 2.16
N GLN A 5 -27.48 -8.40 1.95
CA GLN A 5 -26.78 -9.35 1.10
C GLN A 5 -26.88 -8.87 -0.35
N ARG A 6 -25.91 -8.07 -0.80
CA ARG A 6 -25.84 -7.59 -2.18
C ARG A 6 -25.60 -8.77 -3.11
N ARG A 7 -26.59 -9.08 -3.95
CA ARG A 7 -26.46 -10.07 -5.02
C ARG A 7 -25.65 -9.47 -6.16
N ASN A 8 -24.67 -10.22 -6.66
CA ASN A 8 -23.89 -9.84 -7.83
C ASN A 8 -24.11 -10.83 -8.97
N ILE A 9 -24.27 -10.30 -10.18
CA ILE A 9 -24.46 -11.08 -11.41
C ILE A 9 -23.12 -11.07 -12.16
N VAL A 10 -22.64 -12.25 -12.55
CA VAL A 10 -21.39 -12.42 -13.30
C VAL A 10 -21.70 -13.06 -14.65
N CYS A 11 -21.16 -12.49 -15.72
CA CYS A 11 -21.16 -13.07 -17.06
C CYS A 11 -19.71 -13.39 -17.46
N LEU A 12 -19.32 -14.67 -17.34
CA LEU A 12 -17.96 -15.11 -17.67
C LEU A 12 -17.62 -14.91 -19.15
N GLN A 13 -18.57 -15.15 -20.06
CA GLN A 13 -18.36 -14.97 -21.52
C GLN A 13 -17.98 -13.53 -21.88
N LYS A 14 -18.63 -12.55 -21.26
CA LYS A 14 -18.36 -11.13 -21.48
C LYS A 14 -17.27 -10.58 -20.55
N ARG A 15 -16.81 -11.38 -19.57
CA ARG A 15 -15.90 -10.95 -18.49
C ARG A 15 -16.47 -9.77 -17.70
N GLU A 16 -17.76 -9.83 -17.38
CA GLU A 16 -18.47 -8.75 -16.69
C GLU A 16 -18.99 -9.19 -15.32
N CYS A 17 -18.99 -8.26 -14.37
CA CYS A 17 -19.69 -8.41 -13.10
C CYS A 17 -20.50 -7.15 -12.79
N SER A 18 -21.65 -7.29 -12.12
CA SER A 18 -22.43 -6.15 -11.64
C SER A 18 -21.65 -5.28 -10.64
N CYS A 19 -20.61 -5.82 -10.00
CA CYS A 19 -19.71 -5.04 -9.14
C CYS A 19 -18.74 -4.12 -9.91
N LYS A 20 -18.72 -4.19 -11.25
CA LYS A 20 -17.88 -3.41 -12.17
C LYS A 20 -16.36 -3.63 -12.08
N ARG A 21 -15.86 -4.28 -11.03
CA ARG A 21 -14.41 -4.55 -10.87
C ARG A 21 -13.84 -5.45 -11.96
N PHE A 22 -14.60 -6.44 -12.43
CA PHE A 22 -14.10 -7.33 -13.47
C PHE A 22 -13.81 -6.58 -14.78
N GLN A 23 -14.64 -5.58 -15.10
CA GLN A 23 -14.48 -4.75 -16.28
C GLN A 23 -13.35 -3.73 -16.13
N VAL A 24 -13.22 -3.12 -14.94
CA VAL A 24 -12.22 -2.08 -14.67
C VAL A 24 -10.83 -2.66 -14.50
N ASP A 25 -10.72 -3.69 -13.67
CA ASP A 25 -9.44 -4.31 -13.35
C ASP A 25 -9.02 -5.30 -14.47
N GLU A 26 -9.93 -5.66 -15.39
CA GLU A 26 -9.76 -6.69 -16.43
C GLU A 26 -9.21 -8.05 -15.92
N ILE A 27 -9.44 -8.32 -14.64
CA ILE A 27 -9.14 -9.56 -13.93
C ILE A 27 -10.37 -10.01 -13.15
N PRO A 28 -10.55 -11.32 -12.92
CA PRO A 28 -11.69 -11.82 -12.18
C PRO A 28 -11.81 -11.16 -10.80
N CYS A 29 -12.92 -10.46 -10.57
CA CYS A 29 -13.28 -9.95 -9.24
C CYS A 29 -13.58 -11.10 -8.26
N PRO A 30 -13.69 -10.86 -6.94
CA PRO A 30 -14.00 -11.92 -5.96
C PRO A 30 -15.26 -12.74 -6.30
N HIS A 31 -16.27 -12.10 -6.89
CA HIS A 31 -17.49 -12.80 -7.33
C HIS A 31 -17.25 -13.72 -8.53
N ALA A 32 -16.44 -13.26 -9.49
CA ALA A 32 -16.09 -14.08 -10.65
C ALA A 32 -15.15 -15.23 -10.23
N MET A 33 -14.19 -14.96 -9.34
CA MET A 33 -13.32 -15.98 -8.74
C MET A 33 -14.13 -17.09 -8.08
N ALA A 34 -15.13 -16.74 -7.25
CA ALA A 34 -15.97 -17.74 -6.60
C ALA A 34 -16.70 -18.67 -7.59
N ILE A 35 -17.15 -18.14 -8.74
CA ILE A 35 -17.79 -18.96 -9.78
C ILE A 35 -16.78 -19.81 -10.53
N LEU A 36 -15.59 -19.28 -10.83
CA LEU A 36 -14.51 -20.01 -11.48
C LEU A 36 -14.03 -21.18 -10.63
N ASP A 37 -13.86 -20.96 -9.32
CA ASP A 37 -13.51 -22.00 -8.35
C ASP A 37 -14.60 -23.07 -8.27
N TYR A 38 -15.88 -22.66 -8.21
CA TYR A 38 -17.01 -23.59 -8.20
C TYR A 38 -17.14 -24.42 -9.49
N THR A 39 -16.77 -23.85 -10.64
CA THR A 39 -16.85 -24.52 -11.94
C THR A 39 -15.56 -25.23 -12.34
N HIS A 40 -14.52 -25.20 -11.48
CA HIS A 40 -13.20 -25.75 -11.74
C HIS A 40 -12.56 -25.23 -13.04
N ILE A 41 -12.83 -23.98 -13.40
CA ILE A 41 -12.22 -23.34 -14.56
C ILE A 41 -11.04 -22.48 -14.10
N GLU A 42 -9.91 -22.64 -14.76
CA GLU A 42 -8.70 -21.88 -14.48
C GLU A 42 -8.93 -20.36 -14.65
N ALA A 43 -8.85 -19.62 -13.53
CA ALA A 43 -8.99 -18.18 -13.50
C ALA A 43 -8.05 -17.40 -14.45
N PRO A 44 -6.78 -17.81 -14.68
CA PRO A 44 -5.90 -17.11 -15.61
C PRO A 44 -6.45 -16.95 -17.03
N LYS A 45 -7.35 -17.83 -17.50
CA LYS A 45 -8.00 -17.74 -18.82
C LYS A 45 -8.90 -16.51 -18.95
N TYR A 46 -9.34 -15.94 -17.82
CA TYR A 46 -10.24 -14.80 -17.74
C TYR A 46 -9.52 -13.48 -17.43
N CYS A 47 -8.22 -13.52 -17.14
CA CYS A 47 -7.40 -12.31 -17.03
C CYS A 47 -7.14 -11.71 -18.42
N SER A 48 -6.97 -10.39 -18.46
CA SER A 48 -6.54 -9.68 -19.66
C SER A 48 -5.09 -10.01 -20.03
N ALA A 49 -4.78 -9.87 -21.33
CA ALA A 49 -3.44 -10.07 -21.85
C ALA A 49 -2.43 -9.08 -21.25
N TYR A 50 -2.87 -7.91 -20.77
CA TYR A 50 -2.03 -6.92 -20.08
C TYR A 50 -1.29 -7.50 -18.86
N TYR A 51 -1.85 -8.52 -18.21
CA TYR A 51 -1.25 -9.17 -17.04
C TYR A 51 -0.31 -10.33 -17.40
N THR A 52 -0.03 -10.54 -18.68
CA THR A 52 0.93 -11.57 -19.11
C THR A 52 2.36 -11.05 -19.09
N ASN A 53 3.32 -11.95 -18.81
CA ASN A 53 4.75 -11.63 -18.90
C ASN A 53 5.15 -11.06 -20.27
N GLN A 54 4.48 -11.47 -21.33
CA GLN A 54 4.74 -10.97 -22.68
C GLN A 54 4.41 -9.48 -22.78
N TYR A 55 3.23 -9.06 -22.32
CA TYR A 55 2.85 -7.65 -22.33
C TYR A 55 3.66 -6.83 -21.34
N PHE A 56 3.97 -7.39 -20.16
CA PHE A 56 4.90 -6.75 -19.22
C PHE A 56 6.23 -6.40 -19.89
N LYS A 57 6.85 -7.36 -20.59
CA LYS A 57 8.11 -7.13 -21.32
C LYS A 57 7.95 -6.08 -22.43
N LYS A 58 6.85 -6.12 -23.19
CA LYS A 58 6.54 -5.12 -24.23
C LYS A 58 6.44 -3.70 -23.65
N THR A 59 5.82 -3.52 -22.49
CA THR A 59 5.72 -2.22 -21.82
C THR A 59 7.10 -1.61 -21.52
N TYR A 60 8.09 -2.45 -21.21
CA TYR A 60 9.46 -2.04 -20.91
C TYR A 60 10.45 -2.38 -22.03
N GLU A 61 9.97 -2.61 -23.25
CA GLU A 61 10.83 -2.94 -24.40
C GLU A 61 11.68 -1.74 -24.82
N VAL A 62 11.15 -0.53 -24.61
CA VAL A 62 11.88 0.71 -24.89
C VAL A 62 12.94 0.92 -23.82
N PRO A 63 14.24 1.00 -24.20
CA PRO A 63 15.30 1.25 -23.25
C PRO A 63 15.16 2.66 -22.65
N VAL A 64 15.28 2.75 -21.33
CA VAL A 64 15.50 4.02 -20.65
C VAL A 64 16.98 4.37 -20.85
N ASN A 65 17.25 5.32 -21.75
CA ASN A 65 18.61 5.81 -21.93
C ASN A 65 19.07 6.50 -20.64
N PRO A 66 20.30 6.24 -20.17
CA PRO A 66 20.84 6.97 -19.04
C PRO A 66 20.91 8.45 -19.39
N LEU A 67 20.62 9.30 -18.41
CA LEU A 67 20.91 10.72 -18.53
C LEU A 67 22.43 10.89 -18.73
N PRO A 68 22.85 11.65 -19.75
CA PRO A 68 24.27 11.94 -19.94
C PRO A 68 24.78 12.82 -18.80
N TYR A 69 26.10 12.94 -18.62
CA TYR A 69 26.67 13.81 -17.60
C TYR A 69 26.21 15.26 -17.79
N GLU A 70 25.95 15.97 -16.69
CA GLU A 70 25.55 17.39 -16.73
C GLU A 70 26.51 18.26 -17.56
N THR A 71 27.81 17.93 -17.52
CA THR A 71 28.86 18.62 -18.30
C THR A 71 28.71 18.50 -19.82
N THR A 72 27.87 17.58 -20.30
CA THR A 72 27.62 17.33 -21.72
C THR A 72 26.28 17.87 -22.20
N TRP A 73 25.50 18.49 -21.31
CA TRP A 73 24.20 19.04 -21.67
C TRP A 73 24.36 20.35 -22.42
N ASP A 74 23.77 20.44 -23.61
CA ASP A 74 23.62 21.70 -24.33
C ASP A 74 22.29 22.36 -23.91
N LEU A 75 22.36 23.18 -22.87
CA LEU A 75 21.19 23.86 -22.30
C LEU A 75 21.10 25.31 -22.81
N PRO A 76 19.93 25.73 -23.32
CA PRO A 76 19.67 27.14 -23.64
C PRO A 76 19.85 28.03 -22.40
N THR A 77 20.32 29.26 -22.61
CA THR A 77 20.57 30.23 -21.53
C THR A 77 19.31 30.48 -20.69
N GLU A 78 18.13 30.46 -21.32
CA GLU A 78 16.86 30.63 -20.62
C GLU A 78 16.62 29.53 -19.57
N VAL A 79 17.10 28.30 -19.80
CA VAL A 79 16.96 27.18 -18.85
C VAL A 79 17.95 27.33 -17.69
N LEU A 80 19.17 27.75 -17.98
CA LEU A 80 20.20 27.99 -16.95
C LEU A 80 19.80 29.14 -16.01
N ASP A 81 19.14 30.16 -16.55
CA ASP A 81 18.67 31.32 -15.80
C ASP A 81 17.34 31.05 -15.04
N ASN A 82 16.68 29.92 -15.33
CA ASN A 82 15.43 29.54 -14.67
C ASN A 82 15.70 28.99 -13.26
N VAL A 83 15.57 29.86 -12.25
CA VAL A 83 15.60 29.46 -10.84
C VAL A 83 14.27 28.84 -10.44
N VAL A 84 14.21 27.51 -10.35
CA VAL A 84 13.05 26.79 -9.80
C VAL A 84 13.09 26.89 -8.28
N LEU A 85 12.25 27.77 -7.72
CA LEU A 85 12.06 27.85 -6.28
C LEU A 85 11.30 26.61 -5.77
N PRO A 86 11.60 26.12 -4.55
CA PRO A 86 10.81 25.05 -3.95
C PRO A 86 9.35 25.47 -3.84
N PRO A 87 8.39 24.53 -3.98
CA PRO A 87 6.99 24.85 -3.80
C PRO A 87 6.80 25.45 -2.40
N ILE A 88 6.03 26.55 -2.33
CA ILE A 88 5.67 27.16 -1.05
C ILE A 88 4.71 26.21 -0.33
N VAL A 89 5.27 25.32 0.49
CA VAL A 89 4.48 24.44 1.33
C VAL A 89 3.93 25.27 2.49
N LYS A 90 2.67 25.68 2.40
CA LYS A 90 1.95 26.15 3.57
C LYS A 90 1.84 24.97 4.52
N GLY A 91 2.44 25.08 5.71
CA GLY A 91 2.19 24.13 6.78
C GLY A 91 0.69 23.99 6.97
N LYS A 92 0.18 22.76 7.05
CA LYS A 92 -1.24 22.55 7.30
C LYS A 92 -1.63 23.36 8.54
N SER A 93 -2.77 24.06 8.51
CA SER A 93 -3.38 24.65 9.71
C SER A 93 -3.89 23.59 10.69
N GLU A 94 -3.25 22.42 10.73
CA GLU A 94 -3.52 21.38 11.70
C GLU A 94 -2.85 21.77 13.00
N ARG A 95 -3.65 21.74 14.07
CA ARG A 95 -3.16 21.84 15.44
C ARG A 95 -2.05 20.81 15.63
N PRO A 96 -0.86 21.19 16.12
CA PRO A 96 0.21 20.23 16.43
C PRO A 96 -0.35 19.09 17.25
N THR A 97 -0.21 17.86 16.76
CA THR A 97 -0.69 16.68 17.48
C THR A 97 0.11 16.56 18.78
N LYS A 98 -0.58 16.44 19.92
CA LYS A 98 0.07 16.28 21.24
C LYS A 98 0.91 15.00 21.36
N SER A 99 0.74 14.05 20.45
CA SER A 99 1.47 12.79 20.42
C SER A 99 1.63 12.29 18.98
N ARG A 100 2.71 11.55 18.74
CA ARG A 100 3.01 10.87 17.47
C ARG A 100 1.94 9.82 17.18
N ARG A 101 1.52 9.69 15.91
CA ARG A 101 0.70 8.55 15.47
C ARG A 101 1.54 7.27 15.52
N LYS A 102 1.06 6.26 16.24
CA LYS A 102 1.70 4.95 16.32
C LYS A 102 1.51 4.19 15.01
N GLY A 103 2.56 3.51 14.54
CA GLY A 103 2.47 2.59 13.40
C GLY A 103 1.68 1.33 13.73
N LEU A 104 1.17 0.63 12.72
CA LEU A 104 0.40 -0.62 12.91
C LEU A 104 1.17 -1.66 13.75
N TYR A 105 2.49 -1.76 13.55
CA TYR A 105 3.34 -2.68 14.29
C TYR A 105 3.38 -2.38 15.80
N GLU A 106 3.27 -1.11 16.22
CA GLU A 106 3.28 -0.70 17.63
C GLU A 106 1.96 -1.06 18.36
N TYR A 107 0.90 -1.30 17.59
CA TYR A 107 -0.35 -1.86 18.12
C TYR A 107 -0.30 -3.38 18.21
N LEU A 108 0.42 -4.04 17.30
CA LEU A 108 0.54 -5.50 17.26
C LEU A 108 1.59 -6.02 18.26
N TYR A 109 2.65 -5.23 18.50
CA TYR A 109 3.68 -5.50 19.48
C TYR A 109 3.63 -4.47 20.60
N THR A 110 2.74 -4.71 21.57
CA THR A 110 2.83 -4.03 22.86
C THR A 110 3.76 -4.84 23.76
N GLU A 111 5.00 -4.41 23.91
CA GLU A 111 5.91 -5.00 24.90
C GLU A 111 5.37 -4.72 26.30
N THR A 112 5.00 -5.78 27.03
CA THR A 112 4.61 -5.66 28.43
C THR A 112 5.87 -5.42 29.25
N VAL A 113 5.95 -4.24 29.86
CA VAL A 113 7.08 -3.87 30.71
C VAL A 113 7.17 -4.87 31.87
N THR A 114 8.30 -5.58 31.96
CA THR A 114 8.58 -6.55 33.04
C THR A 114 9.51 -5.92 34.06
N CYS A 115 9.15 -6.02 35.34
CA CYS A 115 9.93 -5.43 36.41
C CYS A 115 11.21 -6.24 36.67
N GLY A 116 12.38 -5.62 36.50
CA GLY A 116 13.67 -6.25 36.80
C GLY A 116 13.93 -6.57 38.29
N LEU A 117 13.11 -6.08 39.23
CA LEU A 117 13.18 -6.45 40.66
C LEU A 117 12.32 -7.66 40.99
N CYS A 118 11.01 -7.57 40.78
CA CYS A 118 10.07 -8.63 41.19
C CYS A 118 9.69 -9.62 40.07
N GLY A 119 10.17 -9.42 38.84
CA GLY A 119 9.88 -10.26 37.67
C GLY A 119 8.45 -10.17 37.13
N LYS A 120 7.56 -9.37 37.74
CA LYS A 120 6.16 -9.26 37.32
C LYS A 120 6.00 -8.25 36.19
N GLN A 121 5.03 -8.52 35.31
CA GLN A 121 4.66 -7.64 34.21
C GLN A 121 3.75 -6.48 34.66
N GLY A 122 3.73 -5.40 33.88
CA GLY A 122 2.84 -4.25 34.08
C GLY A 122 3.46 -3.04 34.77
N HIS A 123 4.72 -3.13 35.20
CA HIS A 123 5.45 -2.01 35.82
C HIS A 123 6.97 -2.20 35.68
N ASN A 124 7.74 -1.12 35.81
CA ASN A 124 9.20 -1.19 35.78
C ASN A 124 9.79 -1.17 37.21
N ARG A 125 11.10 -1.39 37.32
CA ARG A 125 11.86 -1.39 38.59
C ARG A 125 11.64 -0.10 39.41
N ARG A 126 11.53 1.07 38.76
CA ARG A 126 11.38 2.38 39.44
C ARG A 126 10.01 2.57 40.09
N THR A 127 9.00 1.87 39.59
CA THR A 127 7.64 1.83 40.16
C THR A 127 7.38 0.55 40.95
N CYS A 128 8.48 -0.10 41.36
CA CYS A 128 8.58 -1.23 42.29
C CYS A 128 7.75 -1.01 43.56
N ARG A 129 6.66 -1.77 43.81
CA ARG A 129 6.08 -1.81 45.18
C ARG A 129 6.78 -2.81 46.11
N ASN A 130 7.62 -3.69 45.55
CA ASN A 130 8.53 -4.53 46.31
C ASN A 130 9.89 -3.84 46.42
N ASP A 131 9.92 -2.62 46.97
CA ASP A 131 11.17 -2.02 47.43
C ASP A 131 11.67 -2.87 48.61
N GLN A 132 12.57 -3.80 48.33
CA GLN A 132 13.50 -4.24 49.36
C GLN A 132 14.69 -3.30 49.27
N ASP A 133 14.71 -2.35 50.20
CA ASP A 133 15.84 -1.47 50.46
C ASP A 133 17.12 -2.28 50.62
N ASN A 134 18.10 -2.02 49.74
CA ASN A 134 19.52 -2.17 50.03
C ASN A 134 20.29 -1.11 49.24
#